data_AF-A0A011PWR1-F1
#
_entry.id   AF-A0A011PWR1-F1
#
_cell.length_a   1.000
_cell.length_b   1.000
_cell.length_c   1.000
_cell.angle_alpha   90.00
_cell.angle_beta   90.00
_cell.angle_gamma   90.00
#
_symmetry.space_group_name_H-M   'P 1'
#
loop_
_entity.id
_entity.type
_entity.pdbx_description
1 polymer ?
#
loop_
_entity_poly.entity_id
_entity_poly.type
_entity_poly.pdbx_seq_one_letter_code
_entity_poly.pdbx_strand_id
1 'polypeptide(L)'
;MRELHVDTCARLSDVLPLGLEQRLALLADALKTFIAGPATAQLQAIEGAADSVARHAHADPASTRMLRVKMAVRLCRWLIAERPDSKDSSEGRASGFADLAQRYAREGAFVDWARFKLLGGDDLPGLSSAFVALREAARTKAEAFNQRFAQALQVWNREPRAEPACMPVEAIVERLLAPLAKQTPVLLLVADGLSYPIFRELFEGLEALGWDEQVTTSPTTLAVGIAALPTITEVSRSSLLSGRLVVGAAAQEKSAFATHPALVGASRAGTRPVVFHKGDLADAEGLSSTVRDAIASPQQQVVAVVYNAVDDHLSGSNQIRVRWTIDDLRLLGPLLSEARRARRVVVVTADHGHVIDDGTVQRGQGEGDRWRLPSGTPDAGELLFEGGRVKTPSGNAVLCIWSEGVRHGARKNGYHGGASAQEVVVPLSVFTPRNTVLKGWQVAAVPQPDWWAPLEAPLPAGGTETPALPKKPPKAKPLASPTPQIDLFGGTLPVAAPAPAVNWIDALQASPAYTAQKALAARVAPADAEVRSLLEALAARGGKLSKAALAQRLGMPAMRISGFVNAVKRVLNVDQAAVLVLDETAGTVELNRELLGRQFRVTGRRGAGCDEAQAP
;
A
#
# COMPACT_ATOMS: atom_id res chain seq x y z
N MET A 1 -14.32 29.14 -31.97
CA MET A 1 -13.14 28.37 -31.50
C MET A 1 -12.31 27.85 -32.68
N ARG A 2 -12.86 27.05 -33.60
CA ARG A 2 -12.11 26.50 -34.76
C ARG A 2 -11.59 27.56 -35.74
N GLU A 3 -12.35 28.63 -35.98
CA GLU A 3 -11.93 29.71 -36.90
C GLU A 3 -10.82 30.62 -36.35
N LEU A 4 -10.51 30.55 -35.04
CA LEU A 4 -9.45 31.35 -34.40
C LEU A 4 -8.23 30.49 -34.00
N HIS A 5 -8.21 29.18 -34.32
CA HIS A 5 -7.21 28.20 -33.86
C HIS A 5 -6.99 28.15 -32.32
N VAL A 6 -7.90 28.73 -31.54
CA VAL A 6 -7.82 28.77 -30.06
C VAL A 6 -8.04 27.39 -29.46
N ASP A 7 -8.64 26.48 -30.23
CA ASP A 7 -8.73 25.06 -29.88
C ASP A 7 -7.36 24.44 -29.66
N THR A 8 -6.31 24.80 -30.41
CA THR A 8 -4.94 24.27 -30.19
C THR A 8 -4.33 24.61 -28.82
N CYS A 9 -4.85 25.64 -28.15
CA CYS A 9 -4.41 26.11 -26.84
C CYS A 9 -5.43 25.84 -25.72
N ALA A 10 -6.52 25.12 -25.98
CA ALA A 10 -7.59 24.89 -25.00
C ALA A 10 -7.08 24.23 -23.71
N ARG A 11 -6.00 23.44 -23.76
CA ARG A 11 -5.29 22.90 -22.60
C ARG A 11 -4.92 23.93 -21.53
N LEU A 12 -4.75 25.20 -21.90
CA LEU A 12 -4.40 26.30 -20.98
C LEU A 12 -5.60 26.79 -20.17
N SER A 13 -6.82 26.47 -20.60
CA SER A 13 -8.04 26.79 -19.84
C SER A 13 -8.25 25.78 -18.73
N ASP A 14 -8.63 26.26 -17.55
CA ASP A 14 -9.02 25.43 -16.41
C ASP A 14 -10.52 25.11 -16.40
N VAL A 15 -11.33 25.68 -17.31
CA VAL A 15 -12.79 25.61 -17.26
C VAL A 15 -13.45 25.11 -18.54
N LEU A 16 -12.76 25.10 -19.69
CA LEU A 16 -13.33 24.60 -20.94
C LEU A 16 -13.29 23.07 -20.96
N PRO A 17 -14.39 22.35 -21.27
CA PRO A 17 -14.38 20.89 -21.40
C PRO A 17 -13.29 20.36 -22.35
N LEU A 18 -13.08 21.03 -23.49
CA LEU A 18 -12.00 20.72 -24.44
C LEU A 18 -10.59 20.84 -23.82
N GLY A 19 -10.42 21.71 -22.81
CA GLY A 19 -9.18 21.84 -22.07
C GLY A 19 -8.84 20.58 -21.29
N LEU A 20 -9.83 19.96 -20.62
CA LEU A 20 -9.66 18.68 -19.94
C LEU A 20 -9.29 17.55 -20.91
N GLU A 21 -10.00 17.44 -22.04
CA GLU A 21 -9.72 16.42 -23.05
C GLU A 21 -8.29 16.52 -23.59
N GLN A 22 -7.79 17.73 -23.85
CA GLN A 22 -6.42 17.94 -24.30
C GLN A 22 -5.37 17.63 -23.23
N ARG A 23 -5.63 17.98 -21.96
CA ARG A 23 -4.74 17.60 -20.85
C ARG A 23 -4.65 16.08 -20.70
N LEU A 24 -5.78 15.38 -20.87
CA LEU A 24 -5.83 13.91 -20.87
C LEU A 24 -5.11 13.31 -22.09
N ALA A 25 -5.22 13.92 -23.27
CA ALA A 25 -4.47 13.49 -24.45
C ALA A 25 -2.96 13.64 -24.27
N LEU A 26 -2.50 14.75 -23.68
CA LEU A 26 -1.09 14.95 -23.33
C LEU A 26 -0.59 13.92 -22.31
N LEU A 27 -1.41 13.59 -21.31
CA LEU A 27 -1.11 12.50 -20.38
C LEU A 27 -0.97 11.16 -21.13
N ALA A 28 -1.88 10.86 -22.07
CA ALA A 28 -1.82 9.64 -22.86
C ALA A 28 -0.52 9.54 -23.68
N ASP A 29 -0.06 10.64 -24.27
CA ASP A 29 1.19 10.64 -25.02
C ASP A 29 2.41 10.52 -24.09
N ALA A 30 2.40 11.19 -22.94
CA ALA A 30 3.44 11.02 -21.92
C ALA A 30 3.54 9.56 -21.43
N LEU A 31 2.40 8.89 -21.23
CA LEU A 31 2.35 7.46 -20.90
C LEU A 31 2.98 6.59 -21.99
N LYS A 32 2.67 6.83 -23.28
CA LYS A 32 3.26 6.09 -24.40
C LYS A 32 4.78 6.28 -24.46
N THR A 33 5.25 7.52 -24.32
CA THR A 33 6.69 7.83 -24.29
C THR A 33 7.39 7.13 -23.14
N PHE A 34 6.78 7.12 -21.95
CA PHE A 34 7.30 6.39 -20.80
C PHE A 34 7.35 4.89 -21.02
N ILE A 35 6.34 4.28 -21.63
CA ILE A 35 6.33 2.83 -21.88
C ILE A 35 7.43 2.44 -22.88
N ALA A 36 7.66 3.27 -23.90
CA ALA A 36 8.72 3.05 -24.89
C ALA A 36 10.14 3.18 -24.31
N GLY A 37 10.32 4.04 -23.30
CA GLY A 37 11.59 4.23 -22.63
C GLY A 37 11.37 4.79 -21.23
N PRO A 38 11.14 3.93 -20.21
CA PRO A 38 10.84 4.44 -18.89
C PRO A 38 12.08 5.13 -18.33
N ALA A 39 11.92 6.27 -17.68
CA ALA A 39 12.98 6.93 -16.93
C ALA A 39 12.36 7.97 -16.00
N THR A 40 13.17 8.45 -15.05
CA THR A 40 12.73 9.44 -14.06
C THR A 40 12.20 10.72 -14.71
N ALA A 41 12.80 11.17 -15.81
CA ALA A 41 12.34 12.34 -16.56
C ALA A 41 10.95 12.14 -17.18
N GLN A 42 10.70 10.97 -17.78
CA GLN A 42 9.39 10.62 -18.34
C GLN A 42 8.34 10.46 -17.23
N LEU A 43 8.72 9.92 -16.06
CA LEU A 43 7.84 9.85 -14.89
C LEU A 43 7.43 11.24 -14.42
N GLN A 44 8.37 12.18 -14.31
CA GLN A 44 8.07 13.57 -13.95
C GLN A 44 7.11 14.23 -14.96
N ALA A 45 7.28 13.97 -16.26
CA ALA A 45 6.37 14.46 -17.29
C ALA A 45 4.94 13.90 -17.12
N ILE A 46 4.80 12.62 -16.78
CA ILE A 46 3.51 11.99 -16.47
C ILE A 46 2.87 12.61 -15.23
N GLU A 47 3.64 12.81 -14.16
CA GLU A 47 3.16 13.41 -12.92
C GLU A 47 2.67 14.85 -13.17
N GLY A 48 3.46 15.66 -13.88
CA GLY A 48 3.04 17.02 -14.26
C GLY A 48 1.79 17.05 -15.16
N ALA A 49 1.67 16.11 -16.10
CA ALA A 49 0.47 15.98 -16.92
C ALA A 49 -0.76 15.57 -16.10
N ALA A 50 -0.61 14.63 -15.17
CA ALA A 50 -1.67 14.19 -14.27
C ALA A 50 -2.11 15.30 -13.30
N ASP A 51 -1.17 16.08 -12.76
CA ASP A 51 -1.47 17.24 -11.91
C ASP A 51 -2.19 18.34 -12.70
N SER A 52 -1.83 18.53 -13.97
CA SER A 52 -2.55 19.44 -14.88
C SER A 52 -3.99 18.99 -15.09
N VAL A 53 -4.22 17.70 -15.30
CA VAL A 53 -5.57 17.10 -15.40
C VAL A 53 -6.35 17.33 -14.10
N ALA A 54 -5.76 17.00 -12.94
CA ALA A 54 -6.42 17.06 -11.64
C ALA A 54 -6.81 18.49 -11.22
N ARG A 55 -6.05 19.52 -11.64
CA ARG A 55 -6.36 20.92 -11.35
C ARG A 55 -7.49 21.51 -12.20
N HIS A 56 -7.93 20.81 -13.25
CA HIS A 56 -8.97 21.31 -14.13
C HIS A 56 -10.35 21.32 -13.42
N ALA A 57 -11.17 22.34 -13.61
CA ALA A 57 -12.45 22.52 -12.90
C ALA A 57 -13.46 21.39 -13.14
N HIS A 58 -13.39 20.72 -14.30
CA HIS A 58 -14.21 19.55 -14.64
C HIS A 58 -13.60 18.19 -14.22
N ALA A 59 -12.44 18.18 -13.56
CA ALA A 59 -11.88 16.95 -13.01
C ALA A 59 -12.57 16.61 -11.69
N ASP A 60 -13.56 15.71 -11.72
CA ASP A 60 -14.19 15.18 -10.51
C ASP A 60 -13.25 14.15 -9.85
N PRO A 61 -12.70 14.43 -8.64
CA PRO A 61 -11.81 13.50 -7.94
C PRO A 61 -12.47 12.17 -7.56
N ALA A 62 -13.80 12.14 -7.45
CA ALA A 62 -14.56 10.92 -7.16
C ALA A 62 -14.84 10.06 -8.41
N SER A 63 -14.56 10.60 -9.60
CA SER A 63 -14.86 9.91 -10.86
C SER A 63 -13.93 8.73 -11.14
N THR A 64 -14.48 7.71 -11.83
CA THR A 64 -13.71 6.56 -12.32
C THR A 64 -12.56 6.97 -13.25
N ARG A 65 -12.74 8.05 -14.05
CA ARG A 65 -11.70 8.56 -14.95
C ARG A 65 -10.51 9.12 -14.16
N MET A 66 -10.74 9.92 -13.12
CA MET A 66 -9.65 10.43 -12.29
C MET A 66 -9.00 9.34 -11.45
N LEU A 67 -9.76 8.36 -10.98
CA LEU A 67 -9.20 7.16 -10.34
C LEU A 67 -8.25 6.39 -11.28
N ARG A 68 -8.63 6.21 -12.55
CA ARG A 68 -7.77 5.58 -13.57
C ARG A 68 -6.47 6.36 -13.78
N VAL A 69 -6.56 7.69 -13.92
CA VAL A 69 -5.36 8.56 -14.03
C VAL A 69 -4.44 8.35 -12.84
N LYS A 70 -4.97 8.39 -11.61
CA LYS A 70 -4.20 8.16 -10.38
C LYS A 70 -3.52 6.80 -10.35
N MET A 71 -4.23 5.74 -10.75
CA MET A 71 -3.70 4.37 -10.78
C MET A 71 -2.65 4.17 -11.88
N ALA A 72 -2.80 4.83 -13.03
CA ALA A 72 -1.79 4.82 -14.08
C ALA A 72 -0.47 5.46 -13.61
N VAL A 73 -0.53 6.63 -12.95
CA VAL A 73 0.67 7.27 -12.38
C VAL A 73 1.35 6.36 -11.35
N ARG A 74 0.58 5.69 -10.48
CA ARG A 74 1.11 4.72 -9.50
C ARG A 74 1.85 3.55 -10.18
N LEU A 75 1.31 3.00 -11.25
CA LEU A 75 1.99 1.95 -12.02
C LEU A 75 3.28 2.45 -12.68
N CYS A 76 3.29 3.67 -13.20
CA CYS A 76 4.52 4.28 -13.73
C CYS A 76 5.59 4.44 -12.64
N ARG A 77 5.23 4.88 -11.43
CA ARG A 77 6.16 4.95 -10.29
C ARG A 77 6.73 3.58 -9.95
N TRP A 78 5.89 2.56 -9.87
CA TRP A 78 6.33 1.18 -9.62
C TRP A 78 7.28 0.67 -10.71
N LEU A 79 7.00 0.93 -11.99
CA LEU A 79 7.86 0.53 -13.11
C LEU A 79 9.26 1.17 -13.04
N ILE A 80 9.40 2.35 -12.43
CA ILE A 80 10.69 2.98 -12.13
C ILE A 80 11.34 2.40 -10.86
N ALA A 81 10.57 2.22 -9.79
CA ALA A 81 11.09 1.74 -8.50
C ALA A 81 11.63 0.30 -8.57
N GLU A 82 11.03 -0.57 -9.38
CA GLU A 82 11.47 -1.95 -9.63
C GLU A 82 12.75 -2.08 -10.48
N ARG A 83 13.45 -0.98 -10.78
CA ARG A 83 14.68 -1.07 -11.57
C ARG A 83 15.84 -1.58 -10.72
N PRO A 84 16.66 -2.50 -11.24
CA PRO A 84 17.78 -3.12 -10.52
C PRO A 84 18.96 -2.16 -10.22
N ASP A 85 18.79 -0.84 -10.27
CA ASP A 85 19.88 0.12 -10.09
C ASP A 85 20.21 0.42 -8.60
N SER A 86 19.48 -0.15 -7.64
CA SER A 86 19.85 -0.08 -6.23
C SER A 86 20.80 -1.21 -5.85
N LYS A 87 22.10 -0.94 -5.84
CA LYS A 87 23.19 -1.81 -5.35
C LYS A 87 23.07 -2.25 -3.87
N ASP A 88 21.95 -1.97 -3.21
CA ASP A 88 21.66 -2.27 -1.80
C ASP A 88 20.58 -3.33 -1.57
N SER A 89 19.93 -3.84 -2.62
CA SER A 89 19.05 -5.00 -2.46
C SER A 89 19.91 -6.24 -2.24
N SER A 90 19.68 -6.94 -1.14
CA SER A 90 20.32 -8.18 -0.69
C SER A 90 20.30 -9.31 -1.74
N GLU A 91 21.09 -9.19 -2.80
CA GLU A 91 21.21 -10.12 -3.94
C GLU A 91 21.94 -11.44 -3.58
N GLY A 92 22.04 -11.78 -2.29
CA GLY A 92 22.77 -12.97 -1.82
C GLY A 92 21.92 -14.09 -1.21
N ARG A 93 20.61 -13.91 -0.99
CA ARG A 93 19.73 -14.99 -0.49
C ARG A 93 18.62 -15.26 -1.49
N ALA A 94 18.52 -16.52 -1.94
CA ALA A 94 17.32 -16.98 -2.64
C ALA A 94 16.11 -16.72 -1.74
N SER A 95 15.19 -15.85 -2.19
CA SER A 95 13.98 -15.51 -1.44
C SER A 95 13.11 -16.76 -1.29
N GLY A 96 12.77 -17.12 -0.06
CA GLY A 96 11.90 -18.26 0.20
C GLY A 96 10.45 -17.98 -0.23
N PHE A 97 9.59 -19.01 -0.25
CA PHE A 97 8.17 -18.85 -0.58
C PHE A 97 7.48 -17.80 0.32
N ALA A 98 7.77 -17.79 1.62
CA ALA A 98 7.20 -16.81 2.55
C ALA A 98 7.59 -15.36 2.18
N ASP A 99 8.83 -15.13 1.74
CA ASP A 99 9.29 -13.80 1.29
C ASP A 99 8.54 -13.37 0.02
N LEU A 100 8.33 -14.29 -0.92
CA LEU A 100 7.57 -14.01 -2.13
C LEU A 100 6.09 -13.72 -1.81
N ALA A 101 5.46 -14.48 -0.92
CA ALA A 101 4.08 -14.22 -0.49
C ALA A 101 3.96 -12.84 0.20
N GLN A 102 4.93 -12.48 1.04
CA GLN A 102 5.00 -11.15 1.66
C GLN A 102 5.22 -10.04 0.63
N ARG A 103 6.13 -10.22 -0.33
CA ARG A 103 6.38 -9.26 -1.41
C ARG A 103 5.13 -9.06 -2.26
N TYR A 104 4.38 -10.12 -2.55
CA TYR A 104 3.11 -9.98 -3.24
C TYR A 104 2.12 -9.14 -2.40
N ALA A 105 1.91 -9.45 -1.13
CA ALA A 105 0.98 -8.71 -0.28
C ALA A 105 1.34 -7.22 -0.04
N ARG A 106 2.65 -6.89 -0.01
CA ARG A 106 3.16 -5.53 0.22
C ARG A 106 3.29 -4.70 -1.05
N GLU A 107 3.55 -5.34 -2.20
CA GLU A 107 3.81 -4.65 -3.46
C GLU A 107 2.91 -5.17 -4.58
N GLY A 108 2.97 -6.46 -4.90
CA GLY A 108 2.25 -7.06 -6.03
C GLY A 108 0.73 -6.83 -6.01
N ALA A 109 0.11 -6.91 -4.83
CA ALA A 109 -1.32 -6.67 -4.65
C ALA A 109 -1.72 -5.21 -4.96
N PHE A 110 -0.84 -4.25 -4.70
CA PHE A 110 -1.04 -2.84 -5.07
C PHE A 110 -0.89 -2.64 -6.58
N VAL A 111 0.04 -3.36 -7.22
CA VAL A 111 0.22 -3.36 -8.67
C VAL A 111 -1.05 -3.89 -9.33
N ASP A 112 -1.54 -5.06 -8.91
CA ASP A 112 -2.76 -5.66 -9.43
C ASP A 112 -3.98 -4.77 -9.19
N TRP A 113 -4.09 -4.15 -8.00
CA TRP A 113 -5.16 -3.17 -7.74
C TRP A 113 -5.14 -2.04 -8.77
N ALA A 114 -3.98 -1.43 -9.00
CA ALA A 114 -3.85 -0.35 -9.97
C ALA A 114 -4.13 -0.83 -11.41
N ARG A 115 -3.65 -2.02 -11.80
CA ARG A 115 -3.92 -2.64 -13.11
C ARG A 115 -5.40 -2.86 -13.32
N PHE A 116 -6.10 -3.44 -12.36
CA PHE A 116 -7.54 -3.72 -12.47
C PHE A 116 -8.37 -2.43 -12.54
N LYS A 117 -7.89 -1.33 -11.96
CA LYS A 117 -8.52 -0.01 -12.12
C LYS A 117 -8.42 0.55 -13.54
N LEU A 118 -7.44 0.13 -14.33
CA LEU A 118 -7.31 0.53 -15.73
C LEU A 118 -8.16 -0.30 -16.72
N LEU A 119 -8.86 -1.35 -16.26
CA LEU A 119 -9.81 -2.10 -17.08
C LEU A 119 -10.99 -1.22 -17.53
N GLY A 120 -11.52 -1.53 -18.72
CA GLY A 120 -12.66 -0.84 -19.34
C GLY A 120 -12.32 0.47 -20.08
N GLY A 121 -11.03 0.80 -20.22
CA GLY A 121 -10.59 1.89 -21.11
C GLY A 121 -11.00 3.30 -20.68
N ASP A 122 -11.09 4.20 -21.65
CA ASP A 122 -11.61 5.57 -21.50
C ASP A 122 -12.32 6.00 -22.81
N ASP A 123 -13.15 7.04 -22.74
CA ASP A 123 -13.83 7.59 -23.93
C ASP A 123 -12.84 8.18 -24.92
N LEU A 124 -11.68 8.65 -24.45
CA LEU A 124 -10.58 9.09 -25.30
C LEU A 124 -9.78 7.88 -25.80
N PRO A 125 -9.79 7.57 -27.12
CA PRO A 125 -9.13 6.37 -27.64
C PRO A 125 -7.62 6.34 -27.36
N GLY A 126 -6.96 7.50 -27.44
CA GLY A 126 -5.53 7.62 -27.16
C GLY A 126 -5.17 7.25 -25.72
N LEU A 127 -6.01 7.65 -24.75
CA LEU A 127 -5.83 7.34 -23.33
C LEU A 127 -6.16 5.88 -23.04
N SER A 128 -7.24 5.36 -23.63
CA SER A 128 -7.61 3.94 -23.54
C SER A 128 -6.47 3.02 -24.00
N SER A 129 -5.88 3.30 -25.17
CA SER A 129 -4.72 2.56 -25.70
C SER A 129 -3.49 2.68 -24.80
N ALA A 130 -3.23 3.85 -24.21
CA ALA A 130 -2.13 4.02 -23.26
C ALA A 130 -2.33 3.19 -21.98
N PHE A 131 -3.57 3.12 -21.45
CA PHE A 131 -3.89 2.26 -20.30
C PHE A 131 -3.73 0.77 -20.61
N VAL A 132 -4.14 0.32 -21.80
CA VAL A 132 -3.89 -1.07 -22.25
C VAL A 132 -2.40 -1.36 -22.27
N ALA A 133 -1.60 -0.52 -22.94
CA ALA A 133 -0.15 -0.72 -23.04
C ALA A 133 0.55 -0.70 -21.67
N LEU A 134 0.11 0.16 -20.74
CA LEU A 134 0.64 0.21 -19.38
C LEU A 134 0.32 -1.06 -18.58
N ARG A 135 -0.92 -1.56 -18.68
CA ARG A 135 -1.31 -2.83 -18.04
C ARG A 135 -0.51 -4.01 -18.58
N GLU A 136 -0.25 -4.04 -19.89
CA GLU A 136 0.58 -5.06 -20.52
C GLU A 136 2.02 -5.04 -20.03
N ALA A 137 2.64 -3.87 -19.94
CA ALA A 137 3.98 -3.73 -19.38
C ALA A 137 4.07 -4.23 -17.92
N ALA A 138 3.04 -3.96 -17.12
CA ALA A 138 2.95 -4.47 -15.75
C ALA A 138 2.71 -5.99 -15.69
N ARG A 139 1.84 -6.52 -16.58
CA ARG A 139 1.57 -7.95 -16.71
C ARG A 139 2.83 -8.76 -17.01
N THR A 140 3.68 -8.32 -17.92
CA THR A 140 4.94 -9.04 -18.24
C THR A 140 5.79 -9.27 -16.99
N LYS A 141 5.91 -8.26 -16.12
CA LYS A 141 6.64 -8.38 -14.85
C LYS A 141 5.90 -9.28 -13.84
N ALA A 142 4.57 -9.14 -13.75
CA ALA A 142 3.74 -9.98 -12.89
C ALA A 142 3.83 -11.47 -13.27
N GLU A 143 3.85 -11.82 -14.56
CA GLU A 143 4.01 -13.20 -15.03
C GLU A 143 5.36 -13.80 -14.63
N ALA A 144 6.46 -13.04 -14.77
CA ALA A 144 7.78 -13.48 -14.30
C ALA A 144 7.85 -13.66 -12.77
N PHE A 145 7.05 -12.89 -12.02
CA PHE A 145 6.89 -13.09 -10.58
C PHE A 145 6.06 -14.35 -10.29
N ASN A 146 4.91 -14.53 -10.94
CA ASN A 146 4.01 -15.67 -10.76
C ASN A 146 4.71 -17.00 -11.07
N GLN A 147 5.55 -17.05 -12.11
CA GLN A 147 6.33 -18.25 -12.42
C GLN A 147 7.27 -18.64 -11.26
N ARG A 148 8.06 -17.69 -10.76
CA ARG A 148 8.99 -17.91 -9.63
C ARG A 148 8.23 -18.24 -8.34
N PHE A 149 7.12 -17.55 -8.11
CA PHE A 149 6.22 -17.79 -6.98
C PHE A 149 5.67 -19.22 -6.99
N ALA A 150 5.14 -19.68 -8.13
CA ALA A 150 4.56 -21.01 -8.23
C ALA A 150 5.60 -22.13 -8.13
N GLN A 151 6.81 -21.91 -8.63
CA GLN A 151 7.94 -22.82 -8.41
C GLN A 151 8.33 -22.91 -6.93
N ALA A 152 8.40 -21.77 -6.23
CA ALA A 152 8.67 -21.75 -4.79
C ALA A 152 7.53 -22.39 -3.98
N LEU A 153 6.27 -22.18 -4.39
CA LEU A 153 5.09 -22.81 -3.82
C LEU A 153 5.14 -24.33 -3.98
N GLN A 154 5.58 -24.83 -5.14
CA GLN A 154 5.69 -26.27 -5.41
C GLN A 154 6.63 -26.96 -4.42
N VAL A 155 7.75 -26.30 -4.07
CA VAL A 155 8.69 -26.78 -3.05
C VAL A 155 8.07 -26.66 -1.66
N TRP A 156 7.54 -25.49 -1.30
CA TRP A 156 6.97 -25.25 0.03
C TRP A 156 5.75 -26.12 0.33
N ASN A 157 4.95 -26.49 -0.68
CA ASN A 157 3.77 -27.33 -0.54
C ASN A 157 4.10 -28.71 0.07
N ARG A 158 5.30 -29.26 -0.19
CA ARG A 158 5.70 -30.59 0.30
C ARG A 158 5.85 -30.63 1.81
N GLU A 159 6.39 -29.56 2.40
CA GLU A 159 6.66 -29.44 3.84
C GLU A 159 6.29 -28.02 4.32
N PRO A 160 5.00 -27.69 4.40
CA PRO A 160 4.57 -26.34 4.74
C PRO A 160 4.88 -26.03 6.20
N ARG A 161 5.41 -24.84 6.45
CA ARG A 161 5.59 -24.31 7.80
C ARG A 161 4.56 -23.21 8.06
N ALA A 162 3.82 -23.36 9.15
CA ALA A 162 2.86 -22.35 9.61
C ALA A 162 3.59 -21.30 10.45
N GLU A 163 4.12 -20.31 9.76
CA GLU A 163 4.82 -19.16 10.35
C GLU A 163 3.86 -17.98 10.52
N PRO A 164 4.06 -17.09 11.51
CA PRO A 164 3.17 -15.93 11.71
C PRO A 164 3.05 -15.03 10.47
N ALA A 165 4.11 -14.95 9.65
CA ALA A 165 4.12 -14.17 8.42
C ALA A 165 3.47 -14.89 7.23
N CYS A 166 3.32 -16.22 7.27
CA CYS A 166 2.90 -17.02 6.14
C CYS A 166 2.17 -18.26 6.65
N MET A 167 0.85 -18.18 6.70
CA MET A 167 0.01 -19.15 7.41
C MET A 167 -0.83 -19.96 6.43
N PRO A 168 -0.66 -21.31 6.37
CA PRO A 168 -1.62 -22.19 5.71
C PRO A 168 -3.04 -21.93 6.24
N VAL A 169 -4.05 -21.88 5.37
CA VAL A 169 -5.44 -21.61 5.81
C VAL A 169 -5.94 -22.58 6.89
N GLU A 170 -5.56 -23.85 6.81
CA GLU A 170 -5.89 -24.89 7.80
C GLU A 170 -5.25 -24.66 9.18
N ALA A 171 -4.22 -23.80 9.28
CA ALA A 171 -3.57 -23.48 10.55
C ALA A 171 -4.15 -22.22 11.22
N ILE A 172 -4.95 -21.42 10.52
CA ILE A 172 -5.44 -20.11 10.99
C ILE A 172 -6.28 -20.23 12.26
N VAL A 173 -7.18 -21.21 12.32
CA VAL A 173 -8.07 -21.41 13.47
C VAL A 173 -7.26 -21.64 14.75
N GLU A 174 -6.28 -22.53 14.70
CA GLU A 174 -5.50 -22.91 15.88
C GLU A 174 -4.43 -21.87 16.24
N ARG A 175 -3.74 -21.30 15.24
CA ARG A 175 -2.58 -20.43 15.48
C ARG A 175 -2.90 -18.95 15.62
N LEU A 176 -4.06 -18.49 15.12
CA LEU A 176 -4.47 -17.10 15.20
C LEU A 176 -5.81 -16.94 15.93
N LEU A 177 -6.85 -17.61 15.45
CA LEU A 177 -8.22 -17.34 15.92
C LEU A 177 -8.43 -17.76 17.38
N ALA A 178 -8.03 -18.97 17.76
CA ALA A 178 -8.19 -19.46 19.13
C ALA A 178 -7.36 -18.66 20.16
N PRO A 179 -6.08 -18.30 19.92
CA PRO A 179 -5.33 -17.40 20.79
C PRO A 179 -5.97 -16.02 20.97
N LEU A 180 -6.53 -15.44 19.91
CA LEU A 180 -7.28 -14.18 20.00
C LEU A 180 -8.57 -14.35 20.81
N ALA A 181 -9.31 -15.43 20.56
CA ALA A 181 -10.54 -15.76 21.27
C ALA A 181 -10.33 -15.99 22.77
N LYS A 182 -9.12 -16.36 23.23
CA LYS A 182 -8.80 -16.43 24.67
C LYS A 182 -8.67 -15.05 25.32
N GLN A 183 -8.40 -14.00 24.54
CA GLN A 183 -8.24 -12.63 25.06
C GLN A 183 -9.53 -11.83 25.01
N THR A 184 -10.33 -12.01 23.94
CA THR A 184 -11.48 -11.15 23.63
C THR A 184 -12.44 -11.86 22.68
N PRO A 185 -13.74 -11.50 22.66
CA PRO A 185 -14.66 -12.00 21.65
C PRO A 185 -14.19 -11.63 20.23
N VAL A 186 -14.32 -12.59 19.30
CA VAL A 186 -13.83 -12.46 17.92
C VAL A 186 -14.97 -12.68 16.92
N LEU A 187 -14.93 -11.92 15.84
CA LEU A 187 -15.65 -12.17 14.59
C LEU A 187 -14.63 -12.55 13.51
N LEU A 188 -14.70 -13.76 12.99
CA LEU A 188 -13.99 -14.17 11.78
C LEU A 188 -14.86 -13.84 10.56
N LEU A 189 -14.42 -12.92 9.71
CA LEU A 189 -15.03 -12.65 8.41
C LEU A 189 -14.23 -13.38 7.33
N VAL A 190 -14.81 -14.44 6.78
CA VAL A 190 -14.29 -15.16 5.60
C VAL A 190 -14.99 -14.60 4.37
N ALA A 191 -14.30 -13.76 3.60
CA ALA A 191 -14.82 -13.27 2.33
C ALA A 191 -14.41 -14.23 1.22
N ASP A 192 -15.37 -15.01 0.71
CA ASP A 192 -15.15 -16.07 -0.29
C ASP A 192 -14.64 -15.47 -1.61
N GLY A 193 -13.52 -15.99 -2.10
CA GLY A 193 -12.86 -15.50 -3.31
C GLY A 193 -12.19 -14.12 -3.17
N LEU A 194 -12.03 -13.57 -1.95
CA LEU A 194 -11.44 -12.24 -1.74
C LEU A 194 -9.94 -12.23 -2.06
N SER A 195 -9.59 -11.66 -3.21
CA SER A 195 -8.21 -11.41 -3.60
C SER A 195 -7.60 -10.23 -2.81
N TYR A 196 -6.29 -10.29 -2.59
CA TYR A 196 -5.55 -9.25 -1.87
C TYR A 196 -5.73 -7.82 -2.46
N PRO A 197 -5.78 -7.64 -3.79
CA PRO A 197 -6.08 -6.34 -4.40
C PRO A 197 -7.45 -5.77 -4.00
N ILE A 198 -8.50 -6.61 -3.99
CA ILE A 198 -9.85 -6.19 -3.57
C ILE A 198 -9.87 -5.90 -2.07
N PHE A 199 -9.15 -6.68 -1.26
CA PHE A 199 -9.00 -6.40 0.16
C PHE A 199 -8.40 -5.02 0.41
N ARG A 200 -7.33 -4.64 -0.32
CA ARG A 200 -6.73 -3.30 -0.18
C ARG A 200 -7.72 -2.19 -0.52
N GLU A 201 -8.54 -2.38 -1.55
CA GLU A 201 -9.58 -1.41 -1.92
C GLU A 201 -10.68 -1.30 -0.86
N LEU A 202 -11.24 -2.43 -0.44
CA LEU A 202 -12.35 -2.48 0.52
C LEU A 202 -11.99 -1.87 1.87
N PHE A 203 -10.74 -2.06 2.30
CA PHE A 203 -10.29 -1.71 3.66
C PHE A 203 -9.39 -0.48 3.72
N GLU A 204 -9.12 0.23 2.61
CA GLU A 204 -8.29 1.47 2.58
C GLU A 204 -8.78 2.52 3.60
N GLY A 205 -10.09 2.61 3.82
CA GLY A 205 -10.73 3.62 4.67
C GLY A 205 -11.24 3.13 6.04
N LEU A 206 -10.92 1.91 6.46
CA LEU A 206 -11.53 1.34 7.66
C LEU A 206 -11.20 2.13 8.94
N GLU A 207 -10.05 2.82 8.95
CA GLU A 207 -9.67 3.75 10.01
C GLU A 207 -10.72 4.84 10.24
N ALA A 208 -11.24 5.44 9.16
CA ALA A 208 -12.27 6.46 9.24
C ALA A 208 -13.58 5.92 9.85
N LEU A 209 -13.81 4.62 9.77
CA LEU A 209 -14.95 3.92 10.36
C LEU A 209 -14.72 3.44 11.80
N GLY A 210 -13.58 3.79 12.41
CA GLY A 210 -13.31 3.52 13.82
C GLY A 210 -12.62 2.19 14.10
N TRP A 211 -11.88 1.65 13.13
CA TRP A 211 -11.10 0.42 13.26
C TRP A 211 -9.61 0.66 13.11
N ASP A 212 -8.79 0.03 13.93
CA ASP A 212 -7.33 0.05 13.80
C ASP A 212 -6.86 -1.35 13.37
N GLU A 213 -6.16 -1.46 12.22
CA GLU A 213 -5.49 -2.69 11.81
C GLU A 213 -4.33 -2.98 12.78
N GLN A 214 -4.14 -4.25 13.13
CA GLN A 214 -3.14 -4.71 14.10
C GLN A 214 -2.13 -5.65 13.45
N VAL A 215 -0.89 -5.54 13.90
CA VAL A 215 0.20 -6.48 13.63
C VAL A 215 0.79 -6.98 14.94
N THR A 216 1.41 -8.17 14.91
CA THR A 216 2.14 -8.70 16.07
C THR A 216 3.31 -7.78 16.43
N THR A 217 3.75 -7.73 17.68
CA THR A 217 4.91 -6.90 18.08
C THR A 217 6.25 -7.60 17.90
N SER A 218 6.29 -8.93 17.98
CA SER A 218 7.54 -9.71 17.94
C SER A 218 7.36 -11.07 17.23
N PRO A 219 7.75 -11.20 15.95
CA PRO A 219 8.22 -10.12 15.07
C PRO A 219 7.07 -9.18 14.67
N THR A 220 7.40 -7.94 14.32
CA THR A 220 6.45 -7.04 13.66
C THR A 220 6.24 -7.47 12.22
N THR A 221 5.11 -8.13 11.96
CA THR A 221 4.88 -8.82 10.70
C THR A 221 3.42 -8.67 10.26
N LEU A 222 3.24 -8.39 8.96
CA LEU A 222 1.97 -8.56 8.26
C LEU A 222 1.72 -10.06 8.12
N ALA A 223 0.58 -10.57 8.57
CA ALA A 223 0.22 -11.95 8.31
C ALA A 223 -0.42 -12.09 6.92
N VAL A 224 -0.10 -13.17 6.21
CA VAL A 224 -0.82 -13.59 5.00
C VAL A 224 -1.28 -15.02 5.16
N GLY A 225 -2.47 -15.32 4.62
CA GLY A 225 -2.97 -16.67 4.49
C GLY A 225 -2.51 -17.28 3.16
N ILE A 226 -2.34 -18.60 3.14
CA ILE A 226 -1.98 -19.37 1.95
C ILE A 226 -3.10 -20.37 1.69
N ALA A 227 -3.84 -20.19 0.59
CA ALA A 227 -4.92 -21.08 0.17
C ALA A 227 -4.42 -22.52 -0.02
N ALA A 228 -5.31 -23.49 0.13
CA ALA A 228 -5.00 -24.90 -0.16
C ALA A 228 -4.99 -25.13 -1.68
N LEU A 229 -4.46 -26.28 -2.12
CA LEU A 229 -4.36 -26.61 -3.55
C LEU A 229 -5.34 -27.74 -3.92
N PRO A 230 -6.06 -27.64 -5.06
CA PRO A 230 -6.22 -26.44 -5.89
C PRO A 230 -6.94 -25.32 -5.11
N THR A 231 -6.74 -24.06 -5.53
CA THR A 231 -7.30 -22.86 -4.86
C THR A 231 -8.80 -22.70 -5.13
N ILE A 232 -9.59 -23.67 -4.67
CA ILE A 232 -11.05 -23.73 -4.80
C ILE A 232 -11.71 -23.72 -3.43
N THR A 233 -12.96 -23.24 -3.39
CA THR A 233 -13.75 -23.07 -2.17
C THR A 233 -13.92 -24.37 -1.39
N GLU A 234 -14.24 -25.47 -2.06
CA GLU A 234 -14.51 -26.77 -1.43
C GLU A 234 -13.30 -27.33 -0.67
N VAL A 235 -12.10 -26.91 -1.04
CA VAL A 235 -10.86 -27.31 -0.39
C VAL A 235 -10.43 -26.24 0.61
N SER A 236 -10.24 -25.00 0.16
CA SER A 236 -9.61 -23.96 0.97
C SER A 236 -10.51 -23.49 2.11
N ARG A 237 -11.81 -23.23 1.87
CA ARG A 237 -12.73 -22.74 2.91
C ARG A 237 -13.03 -23.83 3.93
N SER A 238 -13.28 -25.03 3.44
CA SER A 238 -13.50 -26.19 4.30
C SER A 238 -12.27 -26.50 5.16
N SER A 239 -11.07 -26.35 4.60
CA SER A 239 -9.83 -26.51 5.37
C SER A 239 -9.63 -25.42 6.42
N LEU A 240 -9.90 -24.16 6.06
CA LEU A 240 -9.88 -23.01 6.97
C LEU A 240 -10.80 -23.23 8.17
N LEU A 241 -12.08 -23.49 7.92
CA LEU A 241 -13.10 -23.58 8.98
C LEU A 241 -12.99 -24.89 9.79
N SER A 242 -12.40 -25.93 9.22
CA SER A 242 -12.16 -27.20 9.94
C SER A 242 -10.85 -27.23 10.73
N GLY A 243 -9.91 -26.31 10.48
CA GLY A 243 -8.58 -26.32 11.09
C GLY A 243 -7.70 -27.50 10.63
N ARG A 244 -7.99 -28.10 9.47
CA ARG A 244 -7.26 -29.24 8.89
C ARG A 244 -7.54 -29.35 7.40
N LEU A 245 -6.61 -29.89 6.62
CA LEU A 245 -6.78 -30.06 5.17
C LEU A 245 -7.90 -31.06 4.83
N VAL A 246 -8.99 -30.58 4.23
CA VAL A 246 -10.17 -31.37 3.86
C VAL A 246 -10.87 -30.83 2.62
N VAL A 247 -11.68 -31.69 1.99
CA VAL A 247 -12.71 -31.27 1.03
C VAL A 247 -14.05 -31.30 1.74
N GLY A 248 -14.89 -30.29 1.54
CA GLY A 248 -16.19 -30.21 2.18
C GLY A 248 -17.11 -29.15 1.61
N ALA A 249 -18.23 -28.95 2.32
CA ALA A 249 -19.21 -27.91 2.05
C ALA A 249 -19.72 -27.32 3.38
N ALA A 250 -20.65 -26.37 3.29
CA ALA A 250 -21.13 -25.58 4.42
C ALA A 250 -21.61 -26.41 5.63
N ALA A 251 -22.23 -27.58 5.40
CA ALA A 251 -22.70 -28.44 6.50
C ALA A 251 -21.53 -29.04 7.30
N GLN A 252 -20.49 -29.52 6.62
CA GLN A 252 -19.28 -30.04 7.25
C GLN A 252 -18.51 -28.91 7.94
N GLU A 253 -18.43 -27.74 7.32
CA GLU A 253 -17.82 -26.53 7.88
C GLU A 253 -18.48 -26.13 9.20
N LYS A 254 -19.82 -26.06 9.23
CA LYS A 254 -20.59 -25.75 10.45
C LYS A 254 -20.30 -26.74 11.59
N SER A 255 -20.33 -28.03 11.27
CA SER A 255 -20.08 -29.08 12.26
C SER A 255 -18.64 -29.05 12.80
N ALA A 256 -17.65 -28.95 11.91
CA ALA A 256 -16.23 -28.93 12.28
C ALA A 256 -15.88 -27.68 13.09
N PHE A 257 -16.35 -26.49 12.69
CA PHE A 257 -16.07 -25.24 13.40
C PHE A 257 -16.67 -25.24 14.82
N ALA A 258 -17.91 -25.70 14.97
CA ALA A 258 -18.60 -25.75 16.27
C ALA A 258 -18.00 -26.77 17.24
N THR A 259 -17.25 -27.75 16.73
CA THR A 259 -16.63 -28.82 17.53
C THR A 259 -15.10 -28.73 17.59
N HIS A 260 -14.49 -27.72 16.97
CA HIS A 260 -13.04 -27.57 16.92
C HIS A 260 -12.45 -27.42 18.33
N PRO A 261 -11.54 -28.32 18.79
CA PRO A 261 -11.07 -28.35 20.17
C PRO A 261 -10.50 -27.02 20.69
N ALA A 262 -9.68 -26.34 19.88
CA ALA A 262 -9.08 -25.06 20.27
C ALA A 262 -10.11 -23.93 20.43
N LEU A 263 -11.17 -23.92 19.62
CA LEU A 263 -12.22 -22.90 19.70
C LEU A 263 -13.19 -23.19 20.83
N VAL A 264 -13.56 -24.46 21.02
CA VAL A 264 -14.36 -24.91 22.17
C VAL A 264 -13.64 -24.57 23.47
N GLY A 265 -12.34 -24.86 23.56
CA GLY A 265 -11.52 -24.54 24.73
C GLY A 265 -11.33 -23.04 25.00
N ALA A 266 -11.51 -22.19 23.97
CA ALA A 266 -11.53 -20.73 24.14
C ALA A 266 -12.93 -20.18 24.45
N SER A 267 -13.99 -20.96 24.22
CA SER A 267 -15.38 -20.54 24.35
C SER A 267 -15.93 -20.81 25.75
N ARG A 268 -17.01 -20.11 26.12
CA ARG A 268 -17.68 -20.32 27.40
C ARG A 268 -18.50 -21.62 27.38
N ALA A 269 -18.66 -22.23 28.55
CA ALA A 269 -19.50 -23.42 28.70
C ALA A 269 -20.93 -23.14 28.23
N GLY A 270 -21.48 -24.04 27.41
CA GLY A 270 -22.84 -23.92 26.85
C GLY A 270 -22.97 -23.09 25.58
N THR A 271 -21.95 -22.32 25.18
CA THR A 271 -21.96 -21.50 23.95
C THR A 271 -20.83 -21.91 23.02
N ARG A 272 -21.14 -22.76 22.05
CA ARG A 272 -20.16 -23.24 21.06
C ARG A 272 -19.83 -22.15 20.03
N PRO A 273 -18.65 -22.17 19.42
CA PRO A 273 -18.37 -21.37 18.22
C PRO A 273 -19.44 -21.58 17.15
N VAL A 274 -19.82 -20.52 16.45
CA VAL A 274 -20.84 -20.58 15.39
C VAL A 274 -20.30 -20.01 14.09
N VAL A 275 -20.73 -20.57 12.96
CA VAL A 275 -20.46 -20.03 11.63
C VAL A 275 -21.77 -19.87 10.86
N PHE A 276 -21.91 -18.72 10.21
CA PHE A 276 -23.04 -18.37 9.35
C PHE A 276 -22.58 -18.27 7.90
N HIS A 277 -23.40 -18.78 6.99
CA HIS A 277 -23.18 -18.75 5.54
C HIS A 277 -24.25 -17.91 4.86
N LYS A 278 -24.13 -17.69 3.53
CA LYS A 278 -25.01 -16.85 2.70
C LYS A 278 -26.51 -16.96 3.04
N GLY A 279 -27.03 -18.17 3.23
CA GLY A 279 -28.46 -18.40 3.55
C GLY A 279 -28.89 -17.94 4.95
N ASP A 280 -27.94 -17.74 5.86
CA ASP A 280 -28.20 -17.30 7.24
C ASP A 280 -28.06 -15.78 7.41
N LEU A 281 -27.41 -15.08 6.46
CA LEU A 281 -26.96 -13.70 6.68
C LEU A 281 -28.07 -12.65 6.55
N ALA A 282 -29.08 -12.89 5.74
CA ALA A 282 -30.07 -11.89 5.41
C ALA A 282 -31.50 -12.35 5.70
N ASP A 283 -32.32 -11.42 6.17
CA ASP A 283 -33.78 -11.53 6.27
C ASP A 283 -34.46 -10.38 5.50
N ALA A 284 -35.78 -10.21 5.70
CA ALA A 284 -36.55 -9.16 5.03
C ALA A 284 -36.09 -7.73 5.39
N GLU A 285 -35.43 -7.54 6.53
CA GLU A 285 -35.05 -6.23 7.08
C GLU A 285 -33.56 -5.91 6.88
N GLY A 286 -32.76 -6.87 6.41
CA GLY A 286 -31.33 -6.69 6.13
C GLY A 286 -30.51 -7.81 6.75
N LEU A 287 -29.51 -7.46 7.57
CA LEU A 287 -28.70 -8.45 8.30
C LEU A 287 -29.59 -9.18 9.33
N SER A 288 -29.60 -10.52 9.28
CA SER A 288 -30.46 -11.38 10.08
C SER A 288 -30.35 -11.14 11.58
N SER A 289 -31.48 -11.12 12.29
CA SER A 289 -31.54 -11.05 13.76
C SER A 289 -30.68 -12.13 14.44
N THR A 290 -30.72 -13.37 13.96
CA THR A 290 -29.90 -14.47 14.49
C THR A 290 -28.40 -14.15 14.44
N VAL A 291 -27.92 -13.55 13.35
CA VAL A 291 -26.53 -13.14 13.20
C VAL A 291 -26.20 -11.95 14.11
N ARG A 292 -27.11 -10.97 14.20
CA ARG A 292 -26.96 -9.82 15.10
C ARG A 292 -26.88 -10.25 16.55
N ASP A 293 -27.76 -11.15 17.00
CA ASP A 293 -27.82 -11.64 18.37
C ASP A 293 -26.54 -12.40 18.75
N ALA A 294 -26.05 -13.25 17.84
CA ALA A 294 -24.78 -13.95 18.03
C ALA A 294 -23.60 -12.98 18.14
N ILE A 295 -23.55 -11.92 17.31
CA ILE A 295 -22.51 -10.89 17.38
C ILE A 295 -22.66 -10.05 18.66
N ALA A 296 -23.87 -9.65 19.04
CA ALA A 296 -24.12 -8.82 20.21
C ALA A 296 -23.87 -9.56 21.54
N SER A 297 -24.07 -10.88 21.57
CA SER A 297 -23.93 -11.68 22.78
C SER A 297 -22.49 -11.73 23.30
N PRO A 298 -22.21 -11.24 24.53
CA PRO A 298 -20.89 -11.38 25.14
C PRO A 298 -20.58 -12.84 25.55
N GLN A 299 -21.57 -13.73 25.59
CA GLN A 299 -21.37 -15.14 25.88
C GLN A 299 -20.80 -15.89 24.66
N GLN A 300 -21.20 -15.47 23.45
CA GLN A 300 -20.72 -16.05 22.20
C GLN A 300 -19.29 -15.58 21.91
N GLN A 301 -18.29 -16.39 22.29
CA GLN A 301 -16.88 -15.98 22.18
C GLN A 301 -16.40 -15.84 20.73
N VAL A 302 -16.80 -16.79 19.87
CA VAL A 302 -16.35 -16.86 18.48
C VAL A 302 -17.56 -16.92 17.55
N VAL A 303 -17.64 -15.96 16.64
CA VAL A 303 -18.60 -15.94 15.53
C VAL A 303 -17.80 -15.94 14.24
N ALA A 304 -18.16 -16.76 13.28
CA ALA A 304 -17.64 -16.71 11.92
C ALA A 304 -18.76 -16.38 10.94
N VAL A 305 -18.45 -15.59 9.92
CA VAL A 305 -19.36 -15.24 8.83
C VAL A 305 -18.65 -15.45 7.51
N VAL A 306 -19.28 -16.24 6.64
CA VAL A 306 -18.84 -16.52 5.28
C VAL A 306 -19.61 -15.62 4.32
N TYR A 307 -18.91 -14.70 3.67
CA TYR A 307 -19.47 -13.64 2.83
C TYR A 307 -19.06 -13.82 1.36
N ASN A 308 -20.02 -14.15 0.48
CA ASN A 308 -19.74 -14.63 -0.88
C ASN A 308 -19.86 -13.57 -1.99
N ALA A 309 -19.88 -12.28 -1.66
CA ALA A 309 -20.15 -11.25 -2.68
C ALA A 309 -19.07 -11.14 -3.76
N VAL A 310 -17.81 -11.47 -3.44
CA VAL A 310 -16.71 -11.39 -4.42
C VAL A 310 -16.82 -12.54 -5.42
N ASP A 311 -16.91 -13.78 -4.95
CA ASP A 311 -17.04 -14.96 -5.81
C ASP A 311 -18.31 -14.94 -6.69
N ASP A 312 -19.46 -14.53 -6.12
CA ASP A 312 -20.71 -14.34 -6.89
C ASP A 312 -20.51 -13.37 -8.08
N HIS A 313 -19.68 -12.34 -7.91
CA HIS A 313 -19.36 -11.39 -8.98
C HIS A 313 -18.43 -11.98 -10.05
N LEU A 314 -17.50 -12.87 -9.68
CA LEU A 314 -16.57 -13.52 -10.62
C LEU A 314 -17.31 -14.36 -11.67
N SER A 315 -18.39 -15.02 -11.26
CA SER A 315 -19.25 -15.82 -12.16
C SER A 315 -20.33 -15.00 -12.87
N GLY A 316 -20.48 -13.71 -12.54
CA GLY A 316 -21.52 -12.83 -13.05
C GLY A 316 -21.26 -12.26 -14.45
N SER A 317 -22.18 -11.39 -14.91
CA SER A 317 -22.04 -10.67 -16.19
C SER A 317 -20.87 -9.67 -16.15
N ASN A 318 -20.18 -9.50 -17.28
CA ASN A 318 -19.04 -8.60 -17.45
C ASN A 318 -19.43 -7.16 -17.85
N GLN A 319 -20.72 -6.88 -17.99
CA GLN A 319 -21.21 -5.58 -18.46
C GLN A 319 -21.23 -4.50 -17.36
N ILE A 320 -21.18 -4.91 -16.08
CA ILE A 320 -21.26 -4.01 -14.93
C ILE A 320 -19.94 -4.07 -14.18
N ARG A 321 -19.33 -2.89 -13.99
CA ARG A 321 -18.15 -2.75 -13.15
C ARG A 321 -18.55 -2.45 -11.72
N VAL A 322 -18.22 -3.35 -10.80
CA VAL A 322 -18.47 -3.16 -9.37
C VAL A 322 -17.39 -2.26 -8.77
N ARG A 323 -17.81 -1.28 -7.98
CA ARG A 323 -16.93 -0.53 -7.09
C ARG A 323 -16.86 -1.31 -5.78
N TRP A 324 -15.65 -1.55 -5.27
CA TRP A 324 -15.49 -2.28 -4.02
C TRP A 324 -15.38 -1.28 -2.88
N THR A 325 -16.52 -0.93 -2.30
CA THR A 325 -16.58 -0.18 -1.03
C THR A 325 -17.43 -0.93 -0.01
N ILE A 326 -17.25 -0.59 1.26
CA ILE A 326 -18.07 -1.15 2.34
C ILE A 326 -19.55 -0.79 2.17
N ASP A 327 -19.84 0.41 1.63
CA ASP A 327 -21.21 0.89 1.42
C ASP A 327 -21.90 0.20 0.24
N ASP A 328 -21.14 -0.18 -0.80
CA ASP A 328 -21.65 -0.92 -1.96
C ASP A 328 -21.95 -2.40 -1.62
N LEU A 329 -21.34 -2.92 -0.55
CA LEU A 329 -21.54 -4.29 -0.06
C LEU A 329 -22.63 -4.34 1.01
N ARG A 330 -23.88 -4.56 0.56
CA ARG A 330 -25.14 -4.49 1.34
C ARG A 330 -25.08 -4.95 2.81
N LEU A 331 -24.37 -6.04 3.12
CA LEU A 331 -24.33 -6.62 4.48
C LEU A 331 -23.03 -6.33 5.23
N LEU A 332 -21.96 -5.89 4.56
CA LEU A 332 -20.64 -5.72 5.17
C LEU A 332 -20.63 -4.55 6.16
N GLY A 333 -21.16 -3.38 5.76
CA GLY A 333 -21.28 -2.22 6.64
C GLY A 333 -22.05 -2.51 7.94
N PRO A 334 -23.28 -3.06 7.86
CA PRO A 334 -24.03 -3.48 9.04
C PRO A 334 -23.30 -4.49 9.93
N LEU A 335 -22.66 -5.51 9.34
CA LEU A 335 -21.90 -6.53 10.08
C LEU A 335 -20.73 -5.93 10.86
N LEU A 336 -19.95 -5.06 10.23
CA LEU A 336 -18.85 -4.35 10.90
C LEU A 336 -19.39 -3.39 11.97
N SER A 337 -20.52 -2.74 11.75
CA SER A 337 -21.15 -1.89 12.76
C SER A 337 -21.53 -2.67 14.03
N GLU A 338 -22.16 -3.85 13.89
CA GLU A 338 -22.51 -4.69 15.04
C GLU A 338 -21.27 -5.23 15.75
N ALA A 339 -20.25 -5.67 15.01
CA ALA A 339 -18.99 -6.14 15.59
C ALA A 339 -18.31 -5.04 16.42
N ARG A 340 -18.30 -3.80 15.91
CA ARG A 340 -17.73 -2.63 16.60
C ARG A 340 -18.50 -2.29 17.87
N ARG A 341 -19.84 -2.28 17.82
CA ARG A 341 -20.72 -2.05 18.99
C ARG A 341 -20.49 -3.11 20.07
N ALA A 342 -20.37 -4.37 19.67
CA ALA A 342 -20.07 -5.49 20.56
C ALA A 342 -18.59 -5.56 21.00
N ARG A 343 -17.76 -4.59 20.59
CA ARG A 343 -16.32 -4.51 20.90
C ARG A 343 -15.53 -5.77 20.51
N ARG A 344 -15.96 -6.46 19.44
CA ARG A 344 -15.27 -7.64 18.94
C ARG A 344 -14.03 -7.26 18.15
N VAL A 345 -13.02 -8.11 18.24
CA VAL A 345 -11.92 -8.13 17.28
C VAL A 345 -12.43 -8.77 15.98
N VAL A 346 -12.13 -8.17 14.84
CA VAL A 346 -12.50 -8.71 13.53
C VAL A 346 -11.26 -9.26 12.85
N VAL A 347 -11.28 -10.54 12.51
CA VAL A 347 -10.26 -11.17 11.66
C VAL A 347 -10.84 -11.27 10.25
N VAL A 348 -10.22 -10.61 9.28
CA VAL A 348 -10.62 -10.67 7.87
C VAL A 348 -9.66 -11.59 7.13
N THR A 349 -10.20 -12.61 6.47
CA THR A 349 -9.45 -13.53 5.61
C THR A 349 -10.29 -13.93 4.39
N ALA A 350 -9.64 -14.59 3.44
CA ALA A 350 -10.30 -15.32 2.37
C ALA A 350 -9.95 -16.81 2.46
N ASP A 351 -10.66 -17.62 1.69
CA ASP A 351 -10.30 -19.00 1.40
C ASP A 351 -9.32 -19.10 0.22
N HIS A 352 -9.59 -18.36 -0.86
CA HIS A 352 -8.69 -18.17 -2.00
C HIS A 352 -8.87 -16.78 -2.61
N GLY A 353 -7.92 -16.38 -3.45
CA GLY A 353 -8.07 -15.23 -4.34
C GLY A 353 -8.48 -15.65 -5.76
N HIS A 354 -8.19 -14.82 -6.76
CA HIS A 354 -8.59 -15.08 -8.15
C HIS A 354 -7.73 -14.28 -9.14
N VAL A 355 -7.72 -14.74 -10.39
CA VAL A 355 -7.25 -13.98 -11.55
C VAL A 355 -8.46 -13.36 -12.26
N ILE A 356 -8.36 -12.08 -12.64
CA ILE A 356 -9.38 -11.38 -13.42
C ILE A 356 -9.23 -11.70 -14.92
N ASP A 357 -10.35 -11.81 -15.65
CA ASP A 357 -10.33 -11.97 -17.10
C ASP A 357 -9.80 -10.69 -17.78
N ASP A 358 -8.53 -10.76 -18.19
CA ASP A 358 -7.86 -9.69 -18.92
C ASP A 358 -7.09 -10.26 -20.13
N GLY A 359 -7.85 -10.60 -21.17
CA GLY A 359 -7.29 -11.21 -22.38
C GLY A 359 -6.80 -12.65 -22.16
N THR A 360 -7.47 -13.41 -21.29
CA THR A 360 -7.11 -14.81 -21.02
C THR A 360 -7.44 -15.73 -22.20
N VAL A 361 -6.56 -16.69 -22.46
CA VAL A 361 -6.72 -17.69 -23.51
C VAL A 361 -7.17 -19.01 -22.92
N GLN A 362 -8.19 -19.63 -23.51
CA GLN A 362 -8.59 -20.99 -23.14
C GLN A 362 -7.57 -21.98 -23.67
N ARG A 363 -7.07 -22.87 -22.81
CA ARG A 363 -6.22 -23.99 -23.20
C ARG A 363 -6.73 -25.27 -22.55
N GLY A 364 -6.81 -26.34 -23.33
CA GLY A 364 -7.23 -27.65 -22.85
C GLY A 364 -8.63 -27.66 -22.25
N GLN A 365 -8.91 -28.71 -21.48
CA GLN A 365 -10.07 -28.85 -20.60
C GLN A 365 -9.53 -29.27 -19.23
N GLY A 366 -10.23 -28.88 -18.16
CA GLY A 366 -9.84 -29.20 -16.79
C GLY A 366 -11.06 -29.36 -15.90
N GLU A 367 -10.85 -29.99 -14.76
CA GLU A 367 -11.85 -30.22 -13.73
C GLU A 367 -12.32 -28.92 -13.07
N GLY A 368 -11.50 -27.86 -13.11
CA GLY A 368 -11.89 -26.51 -12.75
C GLY A 368 -11.35 -25.46 -13.72
N ASP A 369 -11.61 -24.19 -13.42
CA ASP A 369 -11.27 -23.10 -14.35
C ASP A 369 -9.75 -22.99 -14.59
N ARG A 370 -8.92 -23.36 -13.61
CA ARG A 370 -7.46 -23.19 -13.64
C ARG A 370 -6.68 -24.37 -13.07
N TRP A 371 -7.32 -25.54 -12.95
CA TRP A 371 -6.65 -26.77 -12.57
C TRP A 371 -7.24 -27.98 -13.27
N ARG A 372 -6.44 -29.04 -13.35
CA ARG A 372 -6.86 -30.34 -13.87
C ARG A 372 -6.18 -31.50 -13.18
N LEU A 373 -6.73 -32.71 -13.32
CA LEU A 373 -6.07 -33.93 -12.88
C LEU A 373 -4.81 -34.22 -13.71
N PRO A 374 -3.74 -34.78 -13.10
CA PRO A 374 -2.51 -35.09 -13.80
C PRO A 374 -2.76 -36.08 -14.94
N SER A 375 -2.72 -35.59 -16.17
CA SER A 375 -2.91 -36.37 -17.39
C SER A 375 -2.04 -35.80 -18.49
N GLY A 376 -1.20 -36.64 -19.11
CA GLY A 376 -0.22 -36.19 -20.10
C GLY A 376 0.83 -35.23 -19.54
N THR A 377 1.47 -34.48 -20.43
CA THR A 377 2.52 -33.51 -20.07
C THR A 377 1.90 -32.19 -19.59
N PRO A 378 2.46 -31.54 -18.57
CA PRO A 378 2.08 -30.17 -18.19
C PRO A 378 2.32 -29.18 -19.33
N ASP A 379 1.40 -28.25 -19.55
CA ASP A 379 1.60 -27.13 -20.46
C ASP A 379 2.62 -26.12 -19.88
N ALA A 380 3.18 -25.25 -20.71
CA ALA A 380 4.19 -24.27 -20.29
C ALA A 380 3.74 -23.32 -19.16
N GLY A 381 2.43 -23.15 -18.97
CA GLY A 381 1.82 -22.32 -17.91
C GLY A 381 1.31 -23.10 -16.69
N GLU A 382 1.62 -24.39 -16.60
CA GLU A 382 1.16 -25.30 -15.55
C GLU A 382 2.32 -25.83 -14.71
N LEU A 383 2.03 -26.17 -13.46
CA LEU A 383 2.93 -26.94 -12.60
C LEU A 383 2.18 -28.07 -11.90
N LEU A 384 2.86 -29.20 -11.73
CA LEU A 384 2.36 -30.37 -11.01
C LEU A 384 2.55 -30.19 -9.51
N PHE A 385 1.48 -30.29 -8.74
CA PHE A 385 1.51 -30.30 -7.28
C PHE A 385 1.03 -31.66 -6.79
N GLU A 386 1.81 -32.29 -5.91
CA GLU A 386 1.53 -33.62 -5.36
C GLU A 386 1.77 -33.65 -3.85
N GLY A 387 0.88 -34.35 -3.14
CA GLY A 387 0.91 -34.48 -1.69
C GLY A 387 0.80 -33.13 -0.98
N GLY A 388 1.35 -33.06 0.24
CA GLY A 388 1.41 -31.82 0.99
C GLY A 388 0.02 -31.24 1.25
N ARG A 389 -0.25 -30.04 0.71
CA ARG A 389 -1.52 -29.32 0.84
C ARG A 389 -2.46 -29.50 -0.35
N VAL A 390 -2.21 -30.50 -1.21
CA VAL A 390 -3.09 -30.83 -2.33
C VAL A 390 -4.22 -31.75 -1.88
N LYS A 391 -5.45 -31.38 -2.17
CA LYS A 391 -6.63 -32.19 -1.89
C LYS A 391 -7.67 -32.07 -3.00
N THR A 392 -8.11 -33.21 -3.55
CA THR A 392 -9.26 -33.31 -4.44
C THR A 392 -10.15 -34.47 -4.02
N PRO A 393 -11.38 -34.59 -4.56
CA PRO A 393 -12.19 -35.79 -4.38
C PRO A 393 -11.50 -37.07 -4.88
N SER A 394 -10.63 -36.95 -5.89
CA SER A 394 -10.01 -38.08 -6.59
C SER A 394 -8.59 -38.40 -6.11
N GLY A 395 -7.98 -37.58 -5.26
CA GLY A 395 -6.61 -37.79 -4.79
C GLY A 395 -5.93 -36.54 -4.23
N ASN A 396 -4.59 -36.56 -4.22
CA ASN A 396 -3.76 -35.48 -3.71
C ASN A 396 -2.73 -35.00 -4.76
N ALA A 397 -3.10 -35.02 -6.04
CA ALA A 397 -2.25 -34.59 -7.14
C ALA A 397 -3.06 -33.78 -8.16
N VAL A 398 -2.55 -32.62 -8.58
CA VAL A 398 -3.19 -31.70 -9.54
C VAL A 398 -2.17 -30.96 -10.39
N LEU A 399 -2.56 -30.60 -11.61
CA LEU A 399 -1.88 -29.59 -12.41
C LEU A 399 -2.62 -28.27 -12.21
N CYS A 400 -1.90 -27.24 -11.77
CA CYS A 400 -2.45 -25.90 -11.56
C CYS A 400 -1.79 -24.92 -12.53
N ILE A 401 -2.60 -24.04 -13.12
CA ILE A 401 -2.11 -22.94 -13.95
C ILE A 401 -1.49 -21.87 -13.04
N TRP A 402 -0.23 -21.50 -13.27
CA TRP A 402 0.41 -20.37 -12.60
C TRP A 402 0.32 -19.07 -13.40
N SER A 403 0.22 -19.16 -14.73
CA SER A 403 0.10 -18.00 -15.61
C SER A 403 -1.28 -17.35 -15.49
N GLU A 404 -1.33 -16.04 -15.31
CA GLU A 404 -2.60 -15.30 -15.25
C GLU A 404 -3.27 -15.18 -16.64
N GLY A 405 -2.53 -15.46 -17.72
CA GLY A 405 -3.01 -15.36 -19.10
C GLY A 405 -3.75 -16.59 -19.64
N VAL A 406 -3.89 -17.66 -18.86
CA VAL A 406 -4.43 -18.95 -19.33
C VAL A 406 -5.57 -19.44 -18.43
N ARG A 407 -6.57 -20.11 -19.00
CA ARG A 407 -7.64 -20.81 -18.27
C ARG A 407 -8.03 -22.10 -18.98
N HIS A 408 -8.61 -23.05 -18.27
CA HIS A 408 -9.34 -24.19 -18.84
C HIS A 408 -10.83 -23.86 -19.00
N GLY A 409 -11.40 -23.17 -18.02
CA GLY A 409 -12.83 -22.88 -17.93
C GLY A 409 -13.36 -21.98 -19.04
N ALA A 410 -14.69 -21.98 -19.17
CA ALA A 410 -15.42 -21.01 -20.00
C ALA A 410 -15.18 -19.58 -19.52
N ARG A 411 -15.38 -18.60 -20.39
CA ARG A 411 -15.10 -17.19 -20.07
C ARG A 411 -16.01 -16.68 -18.95
N LYS A 412 -15.41 -16.06 -17.93
CA LYS A 412 -16.04 -15.44 -16.75
C LYS A 412 -15.38 -14.08 -16.45
N ASN A 413 -15.78 -13.38 -15.39
CA ASN A 413 -15.11 -12.14 -14.95
C ASN A 413 -13.77 -12.42 -14.25
N GLY A 414 -13.65 -13.58 -13.63
CA GLY A 414 -12.42 -14.08 -13.06
C GLY A 414 -12.49 -15.58 -12.79
N TYR A 415 -11.36 -16.11 -12.36
CA TYR A 415 -11.10 -17.55 -12.29
C TYR A 415 -10.24 -17.85 -11.07
N HIS A 416 -10.42 -19.05 -10.51
CA HIS A 416 -9.63 -19.56 -9.39
C HIS A 416 -9.29 -21.04 -9.61
N GLY A 417 -8.55 -21.64 -8.69
CA GLY A 417 -8.08 -23.04 -8.76
C GLY A 417 -6.62 -23.19 -9.17
N GLY A 418 -5.97 -22.13 -9.66
CA GLY A 418 -4.58 -22.10 -10.06
C GLY A 418 -3.59 -21.88 -8.93
N ALA A 419 -2.34 -21.59 -9.31
CA ALA A 419 -1.18 -21.44 -8.43
C ALA A 419 -0.49 -20.08 -8.56
N SER A 420 -1.17 -19.09 -9.13
CA SER A 420 -0.69 -17.71 -9.18
C SER A 420 -0.70 -17.06 -7.79
N ALA A 421 0.11 -16.02 -7.59
CA ALA A 421 0.14 -15.32 -6.30
C ALA A 421 -1.22 -14.69 -5.97
N GLN A 422 -1.96 -14.24 -6.99
CA GLN A 422 -3.29 -13.65 -6.87
C GLN A 422 -4.35 -14.63 -6.33
N GLU A 423 -4.16 -15.93 -6.58
CA GLU A 423 -5.06 -16.99 -6.13
C GLU A 423 -4.64 -17.57 -4.78
N VAL A 424 -3.32 -17.70 -4.56
CA VAL A 424 -2.76 -18.44 -3.43
C VAL A 424 -2.62 -17.55 -2.18
N VAL A 425 -2.25 -16.28 -2.32
CA VAL A 425 -2.02 -15.37 -1.19
C VAL A 425 -3.32 -14.65 -0.85
N VAL A 426 -3.85 -14.91 0.34
CA VAL A 426 -5.09 -14.30 0.84
C VAL A 426 -4.80 -13.33 2.00
N PRO A 427 -5.62 -12.28 2.18
CA PRO A 427 -5.48 -11.40 3.34
C PRO A 427 -5.63 -12.18 4.64
N LEU A 428 -4.92 -11.75 5.68
CA LEU A 428 -5.08 -12.24 7.04
C LEU A 428 -4.84 -11.08 8.01
N SER A 429 -5.82 -10.19 8.09
CA SER A 429 -5.72 -8.94 8.86
C SER A 429 -6.59 -8.99 10.11
N VAL A 430 -6.07 -8.42 11.20
CA VAL A 430 -6.76 -8.29 12.48
C VAL A 430 -7.11 -6.83 12.71
N PHE A 431 -8.39 -6.53 12.90
CA PHE A 431 -8.88 -5.19 13.18
C PHE A 431 -9.49 -5.13 14.58
N THR A 432 -9.17 -4.08 15.31
CA THR A 432 -9.76 -3.80 16.62
C THR A 432 -10.56 -2.51 16.55
N PRO A 433 -11.66 -2.37 17.31
CA PRO A 433 -12.28 -1.07 17.50
C PRO A 433 -11.25 -0.10 18.06
N ARG A 434 -11.25 1.16 17.61
CA ARG A 434 -10.30 2.18 18.09
C ARG A 434 -10.15 2.16 19.62
N ASN A 435 -8.92 2.38 20.07
CA ASN A 435 -8.52 2.37 21.48
C ASN A 435 -8.74 1.01 22.20
N THR A 436 -8.71 -0.10 21.46
CA THR A 436 -8.70 -1.45 22.05
C THR A 436 -7.28 -1.99 22.09
N VAL A 437 -6.83 -2.41 23.27
CA VAL A 437 -5.50 -3.00 23.47
C VAL A 437 -5.60 -4.51 23.39
N LEU A 438 -4.70 -5.11 22.61
CA LEU A 438 -4.60 -6.56 22.44
C LEU A 438 -3.16 -6.99 22.77
N LYS A 439 -3.01 -7.99 23.65
CA LYS A 439 -1.69 -8.35 24.20
C LYS A 439 -0.81 -8.96 23.11
N GLY A 440 0.37 -8.37 22.89
CA GLY A 440 1.32 -8.81 21.87
C GLY A 440 1.05 -8.25 20.47
N TRP A 441 0.14 -7.27 20.37
CA TRP A 441 -0.24 -6.61 19.13
C TRP A 441 -0.04 -5.10 19.24
N GLN A 442 0.15 -4.46 18.09
CA GLN A 442 0.25 -3.03 17.95
C GLN A 442 -0.45 -2.58 16.67
N VAL A 443 -0.84 -1.30 16.63
CA VAL A 443 -1.44 -0.70 15.44
C VAL A 443 -0.45 -0.78 14.28
N ALA A 444 -0.92 -1.28 13.14
CA ALA A 444 -0.13 -1.36 11.92
C ALA A 444 0.19 0.04 11.39
N ALA A 445 1.41 0.22 10.87
CA ALA A 445 1.70 1.37 10.01
C ALA A 445 0.86 1.24 8.73
N VAL A 446 0.51 2.38 8.12
CA VAL A 446 -0.24 2.40 6.85
C VAL A 446 0.48 1.52 5.83
N PRO A 447 -0.15 0.44 5.33
CA PRO A 447 0.55 -0.65 4.64
C PRO A 447 0.86 -0.34 3.17
N GLN A 448 1.04 0.93 2.79
CA GLN A 448 1.24 1.36 1.41
C GLN A 448 2.73 1.31 1.03
N PRO A 449 3.08 0.81 -0.17
CA PRO A 449 4.45 0.83 -0.65
C PRO A 449 4.90 2.25 -1.00
N ASP A 450 6.21 2.50 -0.95
CA ASP A 450 6.81 3.83 -1.15
C ASP A 450 6.42 4.49 -2.49
N TRP A 451 6.18 3.69 -3.53
CA TRP A 451 5.78 4.16 -4.87
C TRP A 451 4.28 4.46 -5.01
N TRP A 452 3.46 4.16 -4.00
CA TRP A 452 2.00 4.35 -4.03
C TRP A 452 1.58 5.82 -4.00
N ALA A 453 2.42 6.66 -3.38
CA ALA A 453 2.31 8.10 -3.35
C ALA A 453 3.56 8.71 -4.02
N PRO A 454 3.54 9.99 -4.43
CA PRO A 454 4.75 10.64 -4.90
C PRO A 454 5.80 10.57 -3.79
N LEU A 455 7.02 10.12 -4.13
CA LEU A 455 8.19 10.45 -3.34
C LEU A 455 8.36 11.96 -3.51
N GLU A 456 7.99 12.77 -2.51
CA GLU A 456 8.17 14.22 -2.58
C GLU A 456 9.63 14.51 -2.92
N ALA A 457 9.85 15.07 -4.12
CA ALA A 457 11.14 15.54 -4.54
C ALA A 457 11.49 16.75 -3.66
N PRO A 458 12.74 16.87 -3.17
CA PRO A 458 13.21 18.12 -2.61
C PRO A 458 12.95 19.22 -3.64
N LEU A 459 12.18 20.26 -3.27
CA LEU A 459 12.11 21.46 -4.09
C LEU A 459 13.56 21.92 -4.33
N PRO A 460 13.98 22.21 -5.58
CA PRO A 460 15.21 22.96 -5.77
C PRO A 460 15.04 24.25 -4.98
N ALA A 461 15.97 24.50 -4.04
CA ALA A 461 15.97 25.70 -3.23
C ALA A 461 15.86 26.88 -4.19
N GLY A 462 14.72 27.58 -4.15
CA GLY A 462 14.47 28.74 -5.00
C GLY A 462 15.58 29.75 -4.76
N GLY A 463 16.49 29.87 -5.73
CA GLY A 463 17.27 31.08 -5.86
C GLY A 463 16.27 32.21 -6.07
N THR A 464 16.17 33.10 -5.09
CA THR A 464 15.45 34.35 -5.23
C THR A 464 16.21 35.20 -6.24
N GLU A 465 15.95 35.01 -7.54
CA GLU A 465 16.26 36.04 -8.53
C GLU A 465 15.35 37.23 -8.24
N THR A 466 15.91 38.18 -7.52
CA THR A 466 15.33 39.51 -7.37
C THR A 466 15.47 40.20 -8.73
N PRO A 467 14.42 40.78 -9.33
CA PRO A 467 14.56 41.50 -10.60
C PRO A 467 15.41 42.75 -10.36
N ALA A 468 16.68 42.72 -10.78
CA ALA A 468 17.54 43.89 -10.72
C ALA A 468 17.20 44.83 -11.88
N LEU A 469 16.71 46.02 -11.55
CA LEU A 469 16.58 47.14 -12.50
C LEU A 469 17.96 47.51 -13.08
N PRO A 470 18.07 47.81 -14.39
CA PRO A 470 19.35 48.06 -15.03
C PRO A 470 19.95 49.40 -14.60
N LYS A 471 21.12 49.37 -13.95
CA LYS A 471 21.95 50.56 -13.70
C LYS A 471 22.87 50.82 -14.90
N LYS A 472 22.90 52.08 -15.35
CA LYS A 472 23.75 52.61 -16.44
C LYS A 472 25.24 52.31 -16.23
N PRO A 473 26.03 52.13 -17.30
CA PRO A 473 27.44 51.80 -17.20
C PRO A 473 28.29 53.05 -16.85
N PRO A 474 29.32 52.93 -15.99
CA PRO A 474 30.30 53.99 -15.82
C PRO A 474 31.43 53.86 -16.87
N LYS A 475 31.96 55.02 -17.27
CA LYS A 475 33.06 55.19 -18.22
C LYS A 475 34.40 54.73 -17.64
N ALA A 476 35.24 54.15 -18.49
CA ALA A 476 36.59 53.69 -18.21
C ALA A 476 37.62 54.84 -18.07
N LYS A 477 38.64 54.63 -17.24
CA LYS A 477 40.02 55.16 -17.34
C LYS A 477 41.01 54.25 -16.58
N PRO A 478 42.31 54.25 -16.92
CA PRO A 478 43.10 53.03 -17.07
C PRO A 478 44.17 52.76 -15.98
N LEU A 479 44.69 51.53 -16.06
CA LEU A 479 45.79 50.87 -15.34
C LEU A 479 46.93 51.73 -14.77
N ALA A 480 47.38 51.35 -13.58
CA ALA A 480 48.79 51.35 -13.19
C ALA A 480 49.09 50.14 -12.28
N SER A 481 50.14 49.39 -12.63
CA SER A 481 50.70 48.26 -11.89
C SER A 481 52.04 48.68 -11.23
N PRO A 482 52.83 47.79 -10.59
CA PRO A 482 52.78 47.41 -9.17
C PRO A 482 54.13 47.68 -8.45
N THR A 483 54.16 47.71 -7.11
CA THR A 483 55.31 47.19 -6.32
C THR A 483 54.98 47.06 -4.82
N PRO A 484 55.63 46.13 -4.09
CA PRO A 484 55.21 45.62 -2.78
C PRO A 484 56.01 46.21 -1.63
N GLN A 485 55.46 46.23 -0.40
CA GLN A 485 56.29 46.13 0.79
C GLN A 485 55.59 45.51 2.00
N ILE A 486 56.41 44.71 2.66
CA ILE A 486 56.28 43.75 3.76
C ILE A 486 55.67 44.28 5.08
N ASP A 487 55.11 43.29 5.76
CA ASP A 487 54.52 43.14 7.09
C ASP A 487 55.39 43.58 8.29
N LEU A 488 54.74 44.04 9.37
CA LEU A 488 55.35 44.17 10.69
C LEU A 488 54.28 44.26 11.79
N PHE A 489 53.63 43.15 12.14
CA PHE A 489 53.41 42.73 13.54
C PHE A 489 52.98 41.25 13.56
N GLY A 490 53.98 40.38 13.70
CA GLY A 490 53.79 38.96 13.88
C GLY A 490 53.05 38.63 15.17
N GLY A 491 52.03 37.78 15.02
CA GLY A 491 51.35 37.08 16.09
C GLY A 491 50.69 35.84 15.50
N THR A 492 51.30 34.67 15.73
CA THR A 492 50.75 33.36 15.38
C THR A 492 49.39 33.15 16.05
N LEU A 493 48.33 33.11 15.24
CA LEU A 493 47.08 32.45 15.62
C LEU A 493 47.18 30.97 15.20
N PRO A 494 46.73 30.02 16.04
CA PRO A 494 46.78 28.61 15.67
C PRO A 494 45.93 28.38 14.43
N VAL A 495 46.46 27.59 13.49
CA VAL A 495 45.62 26.93 12.49
C VAL A 495 44.62 26.08 13.26
N ALA A 496 43.39 26.58 13.40
CA ALA A 496 42.30 25.78 13.90
C ALA A 496 42.07 24.64 12.90
N ALA A 497 42.37 23.42 13.34
CA ALA A 497 42.00 22.20 12.65
C ALA A 497 40.52 22.26 12.25
N PRO A 498 40.10 21.66 11.12
CA PRO A 498 38.69 21.59 10.77
C PRO A 498 37.95 20.91 11.92
N ALA A 499 37.08 21.67 12.59
CA ALA A 499 36.22 21.11 13.62
C ALA A 499 35.40 19.96 13.01
N PRO A 500 35.17 18.87 13.76
CA PRO A 500 34.38 17.76 13.27
C PRO A 500 33.02 18.27 12.76
N ALA A 501 32.53 17.69 11.67
CA ALA A 501 31.25 18.06 11.08
C ALA A 501 30.12 17.83 12.10
N VAL A 502 29.79 18.86 12.87
CA VAL A 502 28.71 18.79 13.86
C VAL A 502 27.39 18.70 13.08
N ASN A 503 26.62 17.65 13.36
CA ASN A 503 25.26 17.54 12.83
C ASN A 503 24.48 18.80 13.24
N TRP A 504 23.89 19.49 12.26
CA TRP A 504 23.19 20.75 12.50
C TRP A 504 22.02 20.60 13.49
N ILE A 505 21.45 19.40 13.64
CA ILE A 505 20.40 19.14 14.63
C ILE A 505 21.00 19.14 16.05
N ASP A 506 22.20 18.60 16.22
CA ASP A 506 22.90 18.63 17.52
C ASP A 506 23.33 20.06 17.86
N ALA A 507 23.80 20.82 16.87
CA ALA A 507 24.13 22.23 17.04
C ALA A 507 22.88 23.10 17.34
N LEU A 508 21.72 22.77 16.76
CA LEU A 508 20.44 23.42 17.08
C LEU A 508 20.04 23.14 18.52
N GLN A 509 20.05 21.87 18.94
CA GLN A 509 19.62 21.47 20.29
C GLN A 509 20.55 21.99 21.39
N ALA A 510 21.84 22.17 21.07
CA ALA A 510 22.82 22.81 21.95
C ALA A 510 22.76 24.35 21.95
N SER A 511 21.97 24.97 21.08
CA SER A 511 21.93 26.44 20.97
C SER A 511 21.21 27.07 22.17
N PRO A 512 21.74 28.18 22.75
CA PRO A 512 21.07 28.88 23.85
C PRO A 512 19.65 29.35 23.49
N ALA A 513 19.44 29.71 22.22
CA ALA A 513 18.13 30.10 21.70
C ALA A 513 17.11 28.95 21.74
N TYR A 514 17.51 27.73 21.36
CA TYR A 514 16.63 26.56 21.43
C TYR A 514 16.28 26.21 22.90
N THR A 515 17.27 26.23 23.80
CA THR A 515 17.04 25.98 25.23
C THR A 515 16.08 27.01 25.84
N ALA A 516 16.25 28.29 25.51
CA ALA A 516 15.38 29.37 25.98
C ALA A 516 13.93 29.21 25.46
N GLN A 517 13.75 28.86 24.18
CA GLN A 517 12.42 28.66 23.60
C GLN A 517 11.70 27.43 24.15
N LYS A 518 12.45 26.34 24.39
CA LYS A 518 11.90 25.15 25.03
C LYS A 518 11.43 25.43 26.46
N ALA A 519 12.18 26.25 27.21
CA ALA A 519 11.78 26.69 28.55
C ALA A 519 10.50 27.54 28.51
N LEU A 520 10.35 28.42 27.51
CA LEU A 520 9.13 29.22 27.30
C LEU A 520 7.92 28.37 26.91
N ALA A 521 8.12 27.29 26.15
CA ALA A 521 7.05 26.35 25.77
C ALA A 521 6.62 25.39 26.91
N ALA A 522 7.43 25.30 27.98
CA ALA A 522 7.15 24.60 29.24
C ALA A 522 6.46 23.22 29.07
N ARG A 523 5.27 23.03 29.65
CA ARG A 523 4.55 21.73 29.69
C ARG A 523 4.13 21.19 28.31
N VAL A 524 4.17 22.00 27.26
CA VAL A 524 3.75 21.61 25.90
C VAL A 524 4.95 21.34 24.98
N ALA A 525 6.18 21.55 25.46
CA ALA A 525 7.37 21.30 24.68
C ALA A 525 7.61 19.79 24.49
N PRO A 526 7.75 19.29 23.24
CA PRO A 526 8.11 17.90 22.99
C PRO A 526 9.51 17.54 23.49
N ALA A 527 9.79 16.25 23.67
CA ALA A 527 11.12 15.79 24.07
C ALA A 527 12.15 16.02 22.94
N ASP A 528 13.43 16.24 23.28
CA ASP A 528 14.46 16.53 22.26
C ASP A 528 14.67 15.40 21.27
N ALA A 529 14.46 14.16 21.71
CA ALA A 529 14.47 13.00 20.82
C ALA A 529 13.36 13.09 19.76
N GLU A 530 12.15 13.51 20.15
CA GLU A 530 11.01 13.65 19.24
C GLU A 530 11.21 14.81 18.26
N VAL A 531 11.73 15.95 18.74
CA VAL A 531 12.10 17.09 17.88
C VAL A 531 13.21 16.68 16.90
N ARG A 532 14.21 15.93 17.35
CA ARG A 532 15.26 15.37 16.48
C ARG A 532 14.65 14.49 15.40
N SER A 533 13.81 13.50 15.76
CA SER A 533 13.18 12.60 14.78
C SER A 533 12.33 13.35 13.76
N LEU A 534 11.59 14.40 14.17
CA LEU A 534 10.87 15.27 13.24
C LEU A 534 11.82 15.96 12.25
N LEU A 535 12.87 16.61 12.77
CA LEU A 535 13.83 17.36 11.95
C LEU A 535 14.62 16.45 11.02
N GLU A 536 14.99 15.25 11.46
CA GLU A 536 15.62 14.22 10.63
C GLU A 536 14.67 13.73 9.54
N ALA A 537 13.41 13.45 9.87
CA ALA A 537 12.40 13.02 8.90
C ALA A 537 12.17 14.07 7.81
N LEU A 538 12.06 15.35 8.19
CA LEU A 538 11.91 16.47 7.24
C LEU A 538 13.20 16.72 6.46
N ALA A 539 14.37 16.72 7.10
CA ALA A 539 15.65 16.99 6.46
C ALA A 539 16.06 15.90 5.47
N ALA A 540 15.75 14.63 5.75
CA ALA A 540 15.96 13.52 4.82
C ALA A 540 15.17 13.67 3.51
N ARG A 541 14.18 14.58 3.46
CA ARG A 541 13.29 14.81 2.32
C ARG A 541 13.29 16.27 1.85
N GLY A 542 14.39 16.98 2.09
CA GLY A 542 14.55 18.36 1.59
C GLY A 542 13.72 19.41 2.30
N GLY A 543 13.11 19.07 3.44
CA GLY A 543 12.38 19.98 4.31
C GLY A 543 10.86 19.87 4.22
N LYS A 544 10.27 19.05 3.34
CA LYS A 544 8.80 18.96 3.19
C LYS A 544 8.31 17.51 3.22
N LEU A 545 7.19 17.28 3.90
CA LEU A 545 6.52 15.98 4.00
C LEU A 545 5.00 16.14 4.15
N SER A 546 4.20 15.28 3.51
CA SER A 546 2.79 15.10 3.90
C SER A 546 2.64 14.62 5.36
N LYS A 547 1.50 14.97 5.99
CA LYS A 547 1.16 14.52 7.35
C LYS A 547 1.13 13.00 7.47
N ALA A 548 0.68 12.30 6.43
CA ALA A 548 0.64 10.84 6.39
C ALA A 548 2.05 10.22 6.32
N ALA A 549 2.91 10.74 5.45
CA ALA A 549 4.30 10.28 5.36
C ALA A 549 5.09 10.59 6.65
N LEU A 550 4.81 11.73 7.28
CA LEU A 550 5.40 12.09 8.56
C LEU A 550 4.91 11.18 9.70
N ALA A 551 3.61 10.84 9.72
CA ALA A 551 3.03 9.87 10.65
C ALA A 551 3.73 8.52 10.58
N GLN A 552 3.90 8.01 9.36
CA GLN A 552 4.56 6.74 9.09
C GLN A 552 6.02 6.73 9.56
N ARG A 553 6.78 7.78 9.24
CA ARG A 553 8.21 7.88 9.60
C ARG A 553 8.45 8.02 11.09
N LEU A 554 7.57 8.71 11.79
CA LEU A 554 7.67 8.90 13.24
C LEU A 554 7.03 7.75 14.03
N GLY A 555 6.37 6.79 13.36
CA GLY A 555 5.63 5.72 14.02
C GLY A 555 4.46 6.25 14.87
N MET A 556 3.88 7.40 14.50
CA MET A 556 2.82 8.07 15.26
C MET A 556 1.47 8.01 14.53
N PRO A 557 0.34 7.92 15.25
CA PRO A 557 -0.99 8.00 14.63
C PRO A 557 -1.19 9.34 13.91
N ALA A 558 -1.78 9.32 12.71
CA ALA A 558 -1.96 10.51 11.86
C ALA A 558 -2.73 11.64 12.56
N MET A 559 -3.71 11.30 13.41
CA MET A 559 -4.48 12.27 14.20
C MET A 559 -3.62 13.06 15.22
N ARG A 560 -2.49 12.51 15.67
CA ARG A 560 -1.59 13.18 16.63
C ARG A 560 -0.58 14.10 15.95
N ILE A 561 -0.40 13.97 14.63
CA ILE A 561 0.62 14.73 13.88
C ILE A 561 0.36 16.23 13.91
N SER A 562 -0.86 16.70 13.68
CA SER A 562 -1.16 18.14 13.76
C SER A 562 -0.82 18.72 15.13
N GLY A 563 -1.20 18.02 16.21
CA GLY A 563 -0.91 18.46 17.58
C GLY A 563 0.58 18.49 17.87
N PHE A 564 1.29 17.43 17.47
CA PHE A 564 2.74 17.32 17.64
C PHE A 564 3.52 18.38 16.86
N VAL A 565 3.21 18.57 15.57
CA VAL A 565 3.86 19.58 14.73
C VAL A 565 3.60 20.98 15.28
N ASN A 566 2.38 21.27 15.73
CA ASN A 566 2.07 22.56 16.37
C ASN A 566 2.82 22.76 17.70
N ALA A 567 3.08 21.69 18.46
CA ALA A 567 3.91 21.75 19.66
C ALA A 567 5.38 22.07 19.31
N VAL A 568 5.93 21.45 18.26
CA VAL A 568 7.30 21.77 17.79
C VAL A 568 7.40 23.17 17.20
N LYS A 569 6.36 23.65 16.50
CA LYS A 569 6.29 25.05 16.00
C LYS A 569 6.47 26.07 17.12
N ARG A 570 5.93 25.82 18.32
CA ARG A 570 6.10 26.73 19.47
C ARG A 570 7.54 26.84 19.96
N VAL A 571 8.38 25.84 19.66
CA VAL A 571 9.80 25.84 20.00
C VAL A 571 10.65 26.44 18.86
N LEU A 572 10.28 26.18 17.60
CA LEU A 572 11.10 26.53 16.44
C LEU A 572 10.72 27.87 15.76
N ASN A 573 9.49 28.36 15.89
CA ASN A 573 9.03 29.60 15.25
C ASN A 573 9.16 30.79 16.22
N VAL A 574 10.39 31.25 16.46
CA VAL A 574 10.68 32.42 17.29
C VAL A 574 10.21 33.68 16.57
N ASP A 575 9.59 34.61 17.31
CA ASP A 575 9.08 35.88 16.78
C ASP A 575 8.15 35.73 15.56
N GLN A 576 7.35 34.65 15.53
CA GLN A 576 6.43 34.31 14.43
C GLN A 576 7.12 34.02 13.08
N ALA A 577 8.43 33.84 13.06
CA ALA A 577 9.15 33.40 11.87
C ALA A 577 8.73 31.97 11.49
N ALA A 578 8.31 31.77 10.24
CA ALA A 578 7.74 30.52 9.74
C ALA A 578 8.81 29.45 9.45
N VAL A 579 9.59 29.07 10.48
CA VAL A 579 10.63 28.03 10.39
C VAL A 579 10.01 26.66 10.12
N LEU A 580 8.93 26.34 10.82
CA LEU A 580 8.14 25.14 10.61
C LEU A 580 6.69 25.54 10.30
N VAL A 581 6.17 25.09 9.17
CA VAL A 581 4.82 25.38 8.67
C VAL A 581 4.02 24.09 8.61
N LEU A 582 2.76 24.17 9.00
CA LEU A 582 1.78 23.09 8.86
C LEU A 582 0.63 23.65 8.03
N ASP A 583 0.46 23.13 6.83
CA ASP A 583 -0.66 23.43 5.94
C ASP A 583 -1.73 22.36 6.13
N GLU A 584 -2.83 22.73 6.78
CA GLU A 584 -3.95 21.82 7.05
C GLU A 584 -4.79 21.55 5.79
N THR A 585 -4.76 22.44 4.80
CA THR A 585 -5.52 22.30 3.54
C THR A 585 -4.79 21.37 2.57
N ALA A 586 -3.48 21.55 2.41
CA ALA A 586 -2.64 20.66 1.61
C ALA A 586 -2.22 19.39 2.36
N GLY A 587 -2.38 19.35 3.68
CA GLY A 587 -1.98 18.23 4.53
C GLY A 587 -0.47 18.02 4.56
N THR A 588 0.33 19.10 4.55
CA THR A 588 1.81 19.04 4.49
C THR A 588 2.48 19.81 5.63
N VAL A 589 3.70 19.40 5.95
CA VAL A 589 4.60 20.01 6.94
C VAL A 589 5.89 20.42 6.23
N GLU A 590 6.32 21.66 6.44
CA GLU A 590 7.46 22.25 5.75
C GLU A 590 8.42 22.93 6.73
N LEU A 591 9.72 22.66 6.58
CA LEU A 591 10.84 23.16 7.35
C LEU A 591 11.70 24.09 6.49
N ASN A 592 11.72 25.37 6.83
CA ASN A 592 12.64 26.35 6.24
C ASN A 592 13.99 26.30 6.97
N ARG A 593 14.92 25.49 6.42
CA ARG A 593 16.25 25.28 7.00
C ARG A 593 17.13 26.53 7.00
N GLU A 594 16.96 27.42 6.02
CA GLU A 594 17.74 28.65 5.95
C GLU A 594 17.32 29.62 7.07
N LEU A 595 16.01 29.78 7.25
CA LEU A 595 15.45 30.60 8.33
C LEU A 595 15.83 30.05 9.71
N LEU A 596 15.76 28.72 9.88
CA LEU A 596 16.23 28.04 11.09
C LEU A 596 17.70 28.35 11.38
N GLY A 597 18.57 28.23 10.36
CA GLY A 597 19.99 28.51 10.49
C GLY A 597 20.30 29.96 10.89
N ARG A 598 19.57 30.93 10.32
CA ARG A 598 19.69 32.36 10.67
C ARG A 598 19.20 32.63 12.10
N GLN A 599 18.07 32.06 12.48
CA GLN A 599 17.39 32.32 13.76
C GLN A 599 18.11 31.69 14.95
N PHE A 600 18.60 30.47 14.79
CA PHE A 600 19.32 29.74 15.85
C PHE A 600 20.85 29.82 15.72
N ARG A 601 21.36 30.55 14.71
CA ARG A 601 22.78 30.70 14.38
C ARG A 601 23.50 29.36 14.19
N VAL A 602 22.87 28.44 13.46
CA VAL A 602 23.38 27.08 13.19
C VAL A 602 23.76 26.97 11.72
N THR A 603 25.04 26.74 11.42
CA THR A 603 25.54 26.47 10.05
C THR A 603 26.14 25.06 9.98
N GLY A 604 25.57 24.19 9.14
CA GLY A 604 26.13 22.86 8.85
C GLY A 604 25.94 22.49 7.37
N ARG A 605 27.03 22.09 6.69
CA ARG A 605 27.04 21.68 5.27
C ARG A 605 26.16 20.42 5.05
N ARG A 606 25.53 20.33 3.87
CA ARG A 606 24.89 19.10 3.37
C ARG A 606 25.92 17.96 3.36
N GLY A 607 25.54 16.77 3.82
CA GLY A 607 26.40 15.58 3.73
C GLY A 607 26.88 15.38 2.30
N ALA A 608 28.19 15.22 2.13
CA ALA A 608 28.83 15.09 0.83
C ALA A 608 28.48 13.74 0.19
N GLY A 609 27.83 13.76 -0.96
CA GLY A 609 27.94 12.69 -1.94
C GLY A 609 29.25 12.86 -2.70
N CYS A 610 29.99 11.76 -2.87
CA CYS A 610 31.23 11.72 -3.63
C CYS A 610 30.98 12.08 -5.10
N ASP A 611 31.53 13.19 -5.56
CA ASP A 611 31.83 13.46 -6.97
C ASP A 611 33.31 13.89 -7.04
N GLU A 612 34.20 12.93 -7.26
CA GLU A 612 35.53 13.21 -7.82
C GLU A 612 35.45 12.91 -9.33
N ALA A 613 35.12 13.95 -10.10
CA ALA A 613 35.45 13.99 -11.52
C ALA A 613 36.88 14.54 -11.65
N GLN A 614 37.84 13.64 -11.85
CA GLN A 614 39.14 14.00 -12.42
C GLN A 614 39.10 13.77 -13.93
N ALA A 615 39.27 14.84 -14.69
CA ALA A 615 39.98 14.79 -15.98
C ALA A 615 40.45 16.21 -16.32
N PRO A 616 41.66 16.40 -16.87
CA PRO A 616 41.83 17.36 -17.94
C PRO A 616 41.14 16.87 -19.23
#